data_AF-A0A258BD26-F1
#
_entry.id   AF-A0A258BD26-F1
#
_cell.length_a   1.000
_cell.length_b   1.000
_cell.length_c   1.000
_cell.angle_alpha   90.00
_cell.angle_beta   90.00
_cell.angle_gamma   90.00
#
_symmetry.space_group_name_H-M   'P 1'
#
loop_
_entity.id
_entity.type
_entity.pdbx_description
1 polymer ?
#
loop_
_entity_poly.entity_id
_entity_poly.type
_entity_poly.pdbx_seq_one_letter_code
_entity_poly.pdbx_strand_id
1 'polypeptide(L)'
;MQNPITRLIIAGGGTAGWMTAAALSVALPKSVEILLIESEDIGTVGVGEATIPTMRNFNQHIGIDEGEFIRATEATFKLGIEFLGWGRKEGRYFHGFGDYGADHQAISAYSLWRRLRAEGDDTPLEAWSLPTALAYANRFFPPNPDPRSPMHDYAYAYHFDAGLFAKFLRRHAEARGVKRLNAKISEVLLRAEDGFIDGLRLD
;
A
#
# COMPACT_ATOMS: atom_id res chain seq x y z
N MET A 1 -1.89 -5.75 -38.19
CA MET A 1 -1.10 -5.03 -37.17
C MET A 1 -2.10 -4.41 -36.21
N GLN A 2 -2.00 -4.66 -34.90
CA GLN A 2 -2.86 -3.99 -33.93
C GLN A 2 -2.48 -2.50 -33.89
N ASN A 3 -3.49 -1.63 -33.91
CA ASN A 3 -3.28 -0.20 -33.76
C ASN A 3 -2.73 0.08 -32.35
N PRO A 4 -1.81 1.05 -32.19
CA PRO A 4 -1.30 1.42 -30.88
C PRO A 4 -2.44 1.92 -29.98
N ILE A 5 -2.39 1.55 -28.69
CA ILE A 5 -3.33 2.08 -27.70
C ILE A 5 -3.05 3.57 -27.52
N THR A 6 -4.07 4.39 -27.74
CA THR A 6 -3.99 5.86 -27.61
C THR A 6 -4.95 6.42 -26.56
N ARG A 7 -5.89 5.61 -26.06
CA ARG A 7 -6.85 6.02 -25.03
C ARG A 7 -7.04 4.90 -24.02
N LEU A 8 -7.10 5.27 -22.75
CA LEU A 8 -7.38 4.39 -21.64
C LEU A 8 -8.49 5.01 -20.78
N ILE A 9 -9.53 4.24 -20.51
CA ILE A 9 -10.65 4.66 -19.66
C ILE A 9 -10.60 3.86 -18.36
N ILE A 10 -10.58 4.57 -17.22
CA ILE A 10 -10.70 4.00 -15.88
C ILE A 10 -12.14 4.23 -15.43
N ALA A 11 -12.92 3.15 -15.32
CA ALA A 11 -14.29 3.19 -14.84
C ALA A 11 -14.33 2.96 -13.31
N GLY A 12 -14.52 4.02 -12.56
CA GLY A 12 -14.54 4.01 -11.09
C GLY A 12 -13.42 4.85 -10.49
N GLY A 13 -13.77 5.59 -9.44
CA GLY A 13 -12.85 6.42 -8.66
C GLY A 13 -12.28 5.70 -7.44
N GLY A 14 -12.28 6.40 -6.31
CA GLY A 14 -11.75 5.90 -5.05
C GLY A 14 -10.26 5.58 -5.11
N THR A 15 -9.76 4.81 -4.14
CA THR A 15 -8.34 4.45 -4.08
C THR A 15 -7.91 3.64 -5.32
N ALA A 16 -8.68 2.63 -5.72
CA ALA A 16 -8.35 1.79 -6.88
C ALA A 16 -8.21 2.60 -8.18
N GLY A 17 -9.20 3.44 -8.51
CA GLY A 17 -9.18 4.25 -9.74
C GLY A 17 -8.05 5.27 -9.73
N TRP A 18 -7.89 6.01 -8.62
CA TRP A 18 -6.89 7.08 -8.54
C TRP A 18 -5.46 6.57 -8.37
N MET A 19 -5.23 5.42 -7.73
CA MET A 19 -3.91 4.76 -7.73
C MET A 19 -3.53 4.31 -9.15
N THR A 20 -4.48 3.72 -9.88
CA THR A 20 -4.28 3.30 -11.28
C THR A 20 -3.97 4.50 -12.17
N ALA A 21 -4.77 5.57 -12.07
CA ALA A 21 -4.56 6.80 -12.82
C ALA A 21 -3.19 7.43 -12.54
N ALA A 22 -2.80 7.54 -11.26
CA ALA A 22 -1.52 8.11 -10.88
C ALA A 22 -0.34 7.29 -11.44
N ALA A 23 -0.35 5.97 -11.27
CA ALA A 23 0.70 5.08 -11.78
C ALA A 23 0.82 5.16 -13.31
N LEU A 24 -0.30 5.05 -14.03
CA LEU A 24 -0.30 5.10 -15.49
C LEU A 24 0.12 6.47 -16.03
N SER A 25 -0.21 7.57 -15.33
CA SER A 25 0.19 8.92 -15.73
C SER A 25 1.70 9.16 -15.71
N VAL A 26 2.43 8.36 -14.92
CA VAL A 26 3.89 8.35 -14.82
C VAL A 26 4.49 7.34 -15.80
N ALA A 27 3.88 6.17 -15.94
CA ALA A 27 4.42 5.08 -16.74
C ALA A 27 4.20 5.21 -18.26
N LEU A 28 3.09 5.82 -18.68
CA LEU A 28 2.71 5.91 -20.09
C LEU A 28 3.20 7.20 -20.77
N PRO A 29 3.50 7.16 -22.08
CA PRO A 29 3.84 8.36 -22.82
C PRO A 29 2.63 9.29 -22.94
N LYS A 30 2.87 10.59 -23.10
CA LYS A 30 1.82 11.62 -23.22
C LYS A 30 0.91 11.46 -24.45
N SER A 31 1.26 10.58 -25.39
CA SER A 31 0.41 10.21 -26.52
C SER A 31 -0.77 9.32 -26.14
N VAL A 32 -0.78 8.75 -24.93
CA VAL A 32 -1.92 8.00 -24.40
C VAL A 32 -2.77 8.92 -23.52
N GLU A 33 -4.02 9.15 -23.94
CA GLU A 33 -4.99 9.86 -23.13
C GLU A 33 -5.56 8.94 -22.05
N ILE A 34 -5.54 9.40 -20.80
CA ILE A 34 -6.13 8.70 -19.66
C ILE A 34 -7.35 9.48 -19.20
N LEU A 35 -8.52 8.85 -19.25
CA LEU A 35 -9.79 9.38 -18.75
C LEU A 35 -10.26 8.52 -17.57
N LEU A 36 -10.50 9.13 -16.43
CA LEU A 36 -11.17 8.48 -15.30
C LEU A 36 -12.61 8.97 -15.20
N ILE A 37 -13.55 8.02 -15.18
CA ILE A 37 -14.98 8.26 -15.03
C ILE A 37 -15.38 7.79 -13.63
N GLU A 38 -15.83 8.70 -12.77
CA GLU A 38 -16.35 8.40 -11.43
C GLU A 38 -17.67 9.14 -11.22
N SER A 39 -18.43 8.76 -10.20
CA SER A 39 -19.69 9.42 -9.83
C SER A 39 -19.63 9.89 -8.39
N GLU A 40 -19.85 11.19 -8.17
CA GLU A 40 -19.96 11.77 -6.83
C GLU A 40 -21.19 11.24 -6.06
N ASP A 41 -22.20 10.73 -6.76
CA ASP A 41 -23.39 10.12 -6.15
C ASP A 41 -23.12 8.73 -5.57
N ILE A 42 -22.00 8.10 -5.95
CA ILE A 42 -21.61 6.77 -5.49
C ILE A 42 -20.48 6.96 -4.47
N GLY A 43 -20.85 7.04 -3.19
CA GLY A 43 -19.89 7.13 -2.11
C GLY A 43 -18.91 5.95 -2.12
N THR A 44 -17.64 6.23 -1.92
CA THR A 44 -16.65 5.18 -1.62
C THR A 44 -16.79 4.77 -0.16
N VAL A 45 -16.45 3.53 0.16
CA VAL A 45 -16.34 3.10 1.56
C VAL A 45 -15.18 3.87 2.20
N GLY A 46 -15.52 4.92 2.95
CA GLY A 46 -14.58 5.76 3.70
C GLY A 46 -14.24 5.11 5.03
N VAL A 47 -13.24 4.25 5.04
CA VAL A 47 -12.68 3.65 6.26
C VAL A 47 -11.23 4.07 6.40
N GLY A 48 -10.76 4.20 7.64
CA GLY A 48 -9.33 4.19 7.91
C GLY A 48 -8.74 2.88 7.37
N GLU A 49 -7.75 2.98 6.48
CA GLU A 49 -7.16 1.83 5.80
C GLU A 49 -5.74 1.60 6.31
N ALA A 50 -5.39 0.33 6.51
CA ALA A 50 -4.06 -0.09 6.90
C ALA A 50 -3.35 -0.72 5.70
N THR A 51 -2.09 -0.37 5.50
CA THR A 51 -1.31 -0.88 4.35
C THR A 51 -0.21 -1.85 4.77
N ILE A 52 0.57 -2.28 3.79
CA ILE A 52 1.82 -3.04 3.94
C ILE A 52 2.98 -2.24 3.32
N PRO A 53 4.25 -2.58 3.59
CA PRO A 53 5.39 -1.74 3.20
C PRO A 53 5.52 -1.41 1.71
N THR A 54 4.91 -2.21 0.82
CA THR A 54 4.90 -1.94 -0.63
C THR A 54 4.21 -0.62 -0.99
N MET A 55 3.36 -0.06 -0.12
CA MET A 55 2.79 1.28 -0.32
C MET A 55 3.87 2.37 -0.39
N ARG A 56 4.98 2.21 0.34
CA ARG A 56 6.13 3.13 0.27
C ARG A 56 6.73 3.14 -1.13
N ASN A 57 6.94 1.94 -1.68
CA ASN A 57 7.49 1.77 -3.03
C ASN A 57 6.55 2.36 -4.09
N PHE A 58 5.24 2.17 -3.93
CA PHE A 58 4.24 2.77 -4.81
C PHE A 58 4.34 4.30 -4.81
N ASN A 59 4.31 4.94 -3.64
CA ASN A 59 4.39 6.39 -3.50
C ASN A 59 5.70 6.94 -4.11
N GLN A 60 6.83 6.30 -3.82
CA GLN A 60 8.12 6.67 -4.41
C GLN A 60 8.12 6.55 -5.93
N HIS A 61 7.56 5.47 -6.47
CA HIS A 61 7.51 5.22 -7.92
C HIS A 61 6.73 6.31 -8.67
N ILE A 62 5.64 6.81 -8.10
CA ILE A 62 4.85 7.90 -8.71
C ILE A 62 5.36 9.30 -8.32
N GLY A 63 6.43 9.38 -7.54
CA GLY A 63 7.08 10.64 -7.16
C GLY A 63 6.30 11.44 -6.13
N ILE A 64 5.66 10.76 -5.18
CA ILE A 64 5.02 11.37 -4.01
C ILE A 64 6.06 11.53 -2.90
N ASP A 65 6.13 12.72 -2.32
CA ASP A 65 6.86 12.95 -1.07
C ASP A 65 6.11 12.31 0.12
N GLU A 66 6.84 11.56 0.94
CA GLU A 66 6.26 10.85 2.09
C GLU A 66 5.68 11.82 3.12
N GLY A 67 6.35 12.94 3.38
CA GLY A 67 5.86 13.95 4.32
C GLY A 67 4.57 14.61 3.84
N GLU A 68 4.47 14.91 2.55
CA GLU A 68 3.26 15.44 1.92
C GLU A 68 2.11 14.46 2.00
N PHE A 69 2.36 13.19 1.64
CA PHE A 69 1.38 12.11 1.78
C PHE A 69 0.86 12.00 3.21
N ILE A 70 1.75 11.95 4.21
CA ILE A 70 1.37 11.83 5.63
C ILE A 70 0.45 12.99 6.04
N ARG A 71 0.82 14.24 5.72
CA ARG A 71 0.03 15.43 6.07
C ARG A 71 -1.32 15.45 5.33
N ALA A 72 -1.35 15.06 4.06
CA ALA A 72 -2.54 15.14 3.22
C ALA A 72 -3.58 14.05 3.53
N THR A 73 -3.19 12.97 4.21
CA THR A 73 -4.02 11.77 4.42
C THR A 73 -4.22 11.39 5.88
N GLU A 74 -3.77 12.26 6.80
CA GLU A 74 -3.77 12.01 8.24
C GLU A 74 -3.07 10.69 8.61
N ALA A 75 -2.00 10.36 7.88
CA ALA A 75 -1.38 9.06 8.02
C ALA A 75 -0.60 8.93 9.33
N THR A 76 -0.56 7.70 9.86
CA THR A 76 0.34 7.28 10.94
C THR A 76 1.20 6.11 10.49
N PHE A 77 2.31 5.87 11.17
CA PHE A 77 3.20 4.75 10.86
C PHE A 77 2.62 3.43 11.39
N LYS A 78 2.79 2.37 10.60
CA LYS A 78 2.40 0.99 10.93
C LYS A 78 3.63 0.09 10.94
N LEU A 79 3.92 -0.52 12.08
CA LEU A 79 5.05 -1.44 12.26
C LEU A 79 4.67 -2.92 12.10
N GLY A 80 3.38 -3.24 12.02
CA GLY A 80 2.89 -4.61 11.98
C GLY A 80 1.41 -4.71 12.33
N ILE A 81 0.97 -5.90 12.73
CA ILE A 81 -0.41 -6.20 13.15
C ILE A 81 -0.37 -6.97 14.46
N GLU A 82 -1.12 -6.50 15.46
CA GLU A 82 -1.32 -7.22 16.71
C GLU A 82 -2.54 -8.14 16.63
N PHE A 83 -2.34 -9.41 16.98
CA PHE A 83 -3.38 -10.43 17.06
C PHE A 83 -3.63 -10.79 18.52
N LEU A 84 -4.86 -10.53 18.99
CA LEU A 84 -5.31 -10.82 20.35
C LEU A 84 -6.37 -11.92 20.34
N GLY A 85 -6.24 -12.91 21.23
CA GLY A 85 -7.19 -14.02 21.37
C GLY A 85 -7.14 -15.08 20.27
N TRP A 86 -6.17 -14.98 19.35
CA TRP A 86 -5.95 -15.97 18.29
C TRP A 86 -5.13 -17.15 18.83
N GLY A 87 -5.51 -18.38 18.46
CA GLY A 87 -4.85 -19.62 18.89
C GLY A 87 -5.13 -20.04 20.34
N ARG A 88 -5.07 -19.10 21.29
CA ARG A 88 -5.48 -19.26 22.70
C ARG A 88 -6.16 -17.98 23.20
N LYS A 89 -7.09 -18.11 24.14
CA LYS A 89 -7.93 -16.99 24.63
C LYS A 89 -7.10 -15.80 25.14
N GLU A 90 -6.04 -16.08 25.90
CA GLU A 90 -5.11 -15.06 26.43
C GLU A 90 -3.89 -14.85 25.50
N GLY A 91 -4.02 -15.23 24.23
CA GLY A 91 -2.95 -15.16 23.24
C GLY A 91 -2.74 -13.74 22.74
N ARG A 92 -1.47 -13.32 22.64
CA ARG A 92 -1.05 -12.07 22.05
C ARG A 92 0.17 -12.34 21.19
N TYR A 93 0.12 -11.93 19.93
CA TYR A 93 1.22 -12.05 18.97
C TYR A 93 1.26 -10.82 18.07
N PHE A 94 2.46 -10.33 17.76
CA PHE A 94 2.65 -9.19 16.86
C PHE A 94 3.36 -9.64 15.58
N HIS A 95 2.67 -9.50 14.45
CA HIS A 95 3.26 -9.72 13.14
C HIS A 95 3.92 -8.41 12.68
N GLY A 96 5.18 -8.22 13.07
CA GLY A 96 5.98 -7.07 12.67
C GLY A 96 6.44 -7.11 11.21
N PHE A 97 6.65 -5.95 10.61
CA PHE A 97 7.28 -5.82 9.28
C PHE A 97 8.81 -5.88 9.39
N GLY A 98 9.33 -7.03 9.77
CA GLY A 98 10.77 -7.28 9.91
C GLY A 98 11.01 -8.66 10.49
N ASP A 99 12.27 -9.07 10.51
CA ASP A 99 12.66 -10.40 10.96
C ASP A 99 12.87 -10.49 12.49
N TYR A 100 13.17 -11.69 12.95
CA TYR A 100 13.43 -12.04 14.35
C TYR A 100 14.92 -12.31 14.56
N GLY A 101 15.71 -11.24 14.74
CA GLY A 101 17.15 -11.30 14.86
C GLY A 101 17.86 -11.52 13.53
N ALA A 102 19.19 -11.60 13.58
CA ALA A 102 20.04 -11.80 12.41
C ALA A 102 20.56 -13.24 12.36
N ASP A 103 20.67 -13.77 11.14
CA ASP A 103 21.28 -15.07 10.90
C ASP A 103 22.77 -15.05 11.29
N HIS A 104 23.26 -16.18 11.81
CA HIS A 104 24.66 -16.34 12.22
C HIS A 104 25.29 -17.52 11.50
N GLN A 105 26.34 -17.28 10.72
CA GLN A 105 27.10 -18.33 10.01
C GLN A 105 26.19 -19.29 9.20
N ALA A 106 25.23 -18.71 8.45
CA ALA A 106 24.21 -19.44 7.67
C ALA A 106 23.21 -20.28 8.49
N ILE A 107 23.16 -20.10 9.81
CA ILE A 107 22.13 -20.65 10.69
C ILE A 107 21.10 -19.56 10.93
N SER A 108 19.82 -19.90 10.69
CA SER A 108 18.76 -18.92 10.88
C SER A 108 18.61 -18.50 12.33
N ALA A 109 18.30 -17.22 12.56
CA ALA A 109 18.06 -16.68 13.90
C ALA A 109 17.01 -17.50 14.68
N TYR A 110 15.96 -17.97 14.00
CA TYR A 110 14.94 -18.84 14.59
C TYR A 110 15.51 -20.20 15.06
N SER A 111 16.43 -20.79 14.31
CA SER A 111 17.05 -22.07 14.69
C SER A 111 17.92 -21.92 15.94
N LEU A 112 18.64 -20.80 16.04
CA LEU A 112 19.42 -20.45 17.23
C LEU A 112 18.51 -20.22 18.43
N TRP A 113 17.44 -19.43 18.26
CA TRP A 113 16.44 -19.22 19.30
C TRP A 113 15.88 -20.56 19.80
N ARG A 114 15.47 -21.47 18.90
CA ARG A 114 14.97 -22.80 19.27
C ARG A 114 16.00 -23.63 20.06
N ARG A 115 17.28 -23.53 19.72
CA ARG A 115 18.36 -24.22 20.45
C ARG A 115 18.47 -23.67 21.88
N LEU A 116 18.51 -22.35 22.04
CA LEU A 116 18.57 -21.69 23.35
C LEU A 116 17.34 -22.03 24.22
N ARG A 117 16.14 -22.04 23.62
CA ARG A 117 14.91 -22.48 24.30
C ARG A 117 15.03 -23.91 24.83
N ALA A 118 15.66 -24.81 24.08
CA ALA A 118 15.88 -26.20 24.51
C ALA A 118 16.96 -26.34 25.60
N GLU A 119 17.85 -25.35 25.74
CA GLU A 119 18.85 -25.26 26.81
C GLU A 119 18.33 -24.56 28.07
N GLY A 120 17.08 -24.07 28.06
CA GLY A 120 16.42 -23.48 29.22
C GLY A 120 16.26 -21.95 29.18
N ASP A 121 16.68 -21.30 28.08
CA ASP A 121 16.37 -19.88 27.86
C ASP A 121 14.85 -19.70 27.71
N ASP A 122 14.26 -18.76 28.44
CA ASP A 122 12.83 -18.46 28.42
C ASP A 122 12.48 -17.18 27.64
N THR A 123 13.47 -16.54 27.01
CA THR A 123 13.30 -15.34 26.16
C THR A 123 12.31 -15.62 25.02
N PRO A 124 11.20 -14.86 24.92
CA PRO A 124 10.23 -15.05 23.85
C PRO A 124 10.82 -14.67 22.49
N LEU A 125 10.34 -15.28 21.41
CA LEU A 125 10.83 -14.99 20.05
C LEU A 125 10.64 -13.51 19.71
N GLU A 126 9.55 -12.92 20.17
CA GLU A 126 9.20 -11.51 19.98
C GLU A 126 10.26 -10.54 20.53
N ALA A 127 11.05 -10.95 21.53
CA ALA A 127 12.14 -10.14 22.06
C ALA A 127 13.30 -9.99 21.05
N TRP A 128 13.34 -10.84 20.02
CA TRP A 128 14.31 -10.77 18.93
C TRP A 128 13.80 -9.92 17.75
N SER A 129 12.57 -9.40 17.81
CA SER A 129 12.00 -8.57 16.75
C SER A 129 12.01 -7.09 17.11
N LEU A 130 12.84 -6.31 16.40
CA LEU A 130 12.87 -4.85 16.55
C LEU A 130 11.50 -4.17 16.32
N PRO A 131 10.75 -4.43 15.24
CA PRO A 131 9.46 -3.78 15.03
C PRO A 131 8.44 -4.15 16.11
N THR A 132 8.53 -5.35 16.69
CA THR A 132 7.70 -5.75 17.84
C THR A 132 8.04 -4.94 19.08
N ALA A 133 9.33 -4.81 19.41
CA ALA A 133 9.77 -4.01 20.56
C ALA A 133 9.36 -2.53 20.42
N LEU A 134 9.52 -1.94 19.22
CA LEU A 134 9.11 -0.58 18.92
C LEU A 134 7.58 -0.39 19.05
N ALA A 135 6.80 -1.33 18.52
CA ALA A 135 5.34 -1.29 18.61
C ALA A 135 4.85 -1.32 20.05
N TYR A 136 5.36 -2.24 20.88
CA TYR A 136 4.97 -2.33 22.29
C TYR A 136 5.46 -1.15 23.13
N ALA A 137 6.57 -0.52 22.76
CA ALA A 137 7.04 0.72 23.39
C ALA A 137 6.29 1.97 22.90
N ASN A 138 5.40 1.83 21.91
CA ASN A 138 4.76 2.95 21.20
C ASN A 138 5.79 3.99 20.74
N ARG A 139 6.80 3.51 19.99
CA ARG A 139 7.89 4.30 19.42
C ARG A 139 8.00 4.03 17.93
N PHE A 140 8.45 5.05 17.22
CA PHE A 140 8.80 4.94 15.81
C PHE A 140 10.09 5.71 15.54
N PHE A 141 10.93 5.13 14.71
CA PHE A 141 12.07 5.78 14.10
C PHE A 141 12.06 5.42 12.60
N PRO A 142 12.64 6.22 11.71
CA PRO A 142 12.91 5.75 10.36
C PRO A 142 13.98 4.63 10.38
N PRO A 143 13.87 3.58 9.55
CA PRO A 143 14.93 2.59 9.37
C PRO A 143 16.23 3.25 8.92
N ASN A 144 17.35 2.72 9.39
CA ASN A 144 18.68 3.21 9.03
C ASN A 144 19.18 2.44 7.79
N PRO A 145 19.60 3.11 6.71
CA PRO A 145 20.12 2.43 5.52
C PRO A 145 21.46 1.71 5.76
N ASP A 146 22.20 2.01 6.83
CA ASP A 146 23.45 1.33 7.16
C ASP A 146 23.18 -0.10 7.66
N PRO A 147 23.67 -1.15 6.97
CA PRO A 147 23.45 -2.55 7.35
C PRO A 147 24.09 -2.95 8.67
N ARG A 148 24.98 -2.11 9.23
CA ARG A 148 25.59 -2.34 10.55
C ARG A 148 24.73 -1.79 11.69
N SER A 149 23.70 -1.01 11.36
CA SER A 149 22.79 -0.45 12.35
C SER A 149 21.81 -1.52 12.80
N PRO A 150 21.53 -1.65 14.11
CA PRO A 150 20.43 -2.49 14.58
C PRO A 150 19.08 -2.02 14.06
N MET A 151 18.98 -0.77 13.61
CA MET A 151 17.77 -0.17 13.01
C MET A 151 17.65 -0.43 11.49
N HIS A 152 18.48 -1.31 10.91
CA HIS A 152 18.43 -1.62 9.48
C HIS A 152 17.26 -2.55 9.13
N ASP A 153 17.09 -3.61 9.91
CA ASP A 153 16.28 -4.77 9.53
C ASP A 153 14.81 -4.66 9.93
N TYR A 154 14.16 -3.55 9.51
CA TYR A 154 12.70 -3.49 9.53
C TYR A 154 12.16 -2.50 8.49
N ALA A 155 10.93 -2.78 8.08
CA ALA A 155 10.12 -1.93 7.24
C ALA A 155 8.94 -1.36 8.05
N TYR A 156 8.24 -0.43 7.43
CA TYR A 156 6.99 0.11 7.97
C TYR A 156 6.03 0.42 6.84
N ALA A 157 4.77 0.62 7.20
CA ALA A 157 3.69 1.02 6.32
C ALA A 157 2.89 2.14 6.99
N TYR A 158 1.64 2.32 6.57
CA TYR A 158 0.79 3.41 7.07
C TYR A 158 -0.62 2.95 7.42
N HIS A 159 -1.22 3.63 8.39
CA HIS A 159 -2.67 3.79 8.47
C HIS A 159 -3.02 5.18 7.93
N PHE A 160 -4.06 5.33 7.13
CA PHE A 160 -4.49 6.64 6.60
C PHE A 160 -6.00 6.67 6.28
N ASP A 161 -6.54 7.86 6.01
CA ASP A 161 -7.88 8.02 5.47
C ASP A 161 -7.90 7.77 3.95
N ALA A 162 -8.61 6.71 3.53
CA ALA A 162 -8.66 6.29 2.13
C ALA A 162 -9.30 7.34 1.20
N GLY A 163 -10.27 8.12 1.71
CA GLY A 163 -10.91 9.20 0.96
C GLY A 163 -9.97 10.38 0.75
N LEU A 164 -9.20 10.76 1.77
CA LEU A 164 -8.13 11.76 1.63
C LEU A 164 -7.04 11.29 0.67
N PHE A 165 -6.65 10.02 0.72
CA PHE A 165 -5.66 9.47 -0.20
C PHE A 165 -6.15 9.48 -1.65
N ALA A 166 -7.40 9.06 -1.91
CA ALA A 166 -8.00 9.16 -3.25
C ALA A 166 -8.02 10.60 -3.77
N LYS A 167 -8.41 11.58 -2.94
CA LYS A 167 -8.40 13.01 -3.29
C LYS A 167 -6.98 13.53 -3.55
N PHE A 168 -6.00 13.07 -2.77
CA PHE A 168 -4.59 13.41 -2.95
C PHE A 168 -4.06 12.89 -4.29
N LEU A 169 -4.29 11.60 -4.58
CA LEU A 169 -3.92 10.97 -5.86
C LEU A 169 -4.62 11.59 -7.06
N ARG A 170 -5.89 12.00 -6.90
CA ARG A 170 -6.60 12.77 -7.92
C ARG A 170 -5.84 14.01 -8.34
N ARG A 171 -5.50 14.88 -7.38
CA ARG A 171 -4.74 16.11 -7.67
C ARG A 171 -3.40 15.79 -8.33
N HIS A 172 -2.72 14.77 -7.84
CA HIS A 172 -1.43 14.31 -8.36
C HIS A 172 -1.52 13.84 -9.83
N ALA A 173 -2.56 13.08 -10.16
CA ALA A 173 -2.80 12.53 -11.50
C ALA A 173 -3.32 13.57 -12.48
N GLU A 174 -4.26 14.43 -12.07
CA GLU A 174 -4.78 15.54 -12.88
C GLU A 174 -3.65 16.51 -13.28
N ALA A 175 -2.73 16.83 -12.35
CA ALA A 175 -1.53 17.62 -12.65
C ALA A 175 -0.59 16.99 -13.69
N ARG A 176 -0.72 15.68 -13.95
CA ARG A 176 0.04 14.93 -14.96
C ARG A 176 -0.73 14.71 -16.27
N GLY A 177 -1.93 15.25 -16.38
CA GLY A 177 -2.75 15.23 -17.61
C GLY A 177 -3.85 14.17 -17.63
N VAL A 178 -4.09 13.45 -16.52
CA VAL A 178 -5.29 12.60 -16.41
C VAL A 178 -6.53 13.49 -16.43
N LYS A 179 -7.50 13.12 -17.28
CA LYS A 179 -8.80 13.79 -17.34
C LYS A 179 -9.78 13.09 -16.41
N ARG A 180 -10.65 13.87 -15.79
CA ARG A 180 -11.75 13.38 -14.97
C ARG A 180 -13.08 13.70 -15.63
N LEU A 181 -14.00 12.74 -15.58
CA LEU A 181 -15.40 12.94 -15.91
C LEU A 181 -16.27 12.47 -14.75
N ASN A 182 -17.07 13.39 -14.18
CA ASN A 182 -18.06 13.05 -13.17
C ASN A 182 -19.36 12.64 -13.87
N ALA A 183 -19.62 11.34 -13.98
CA ALA A 183 -20.80 10.80 -14.65
C ALA A 183 -21.13 9.39 -14.18
N LYS A 184 -22.40 8.99 -14.31
CA LYS A 184 -22.81 7.59 -14.17
C LYS A 184 -22.67 6.88 -15.50
N ILE A 185 -22.18 5.64 -15.45
CA ILE A 185 -22.11 4.77 -16.62
C ILE A 185 -23.43 3.99 -16.66
N SER A 186 -24.18 4.15 -17.75
CA SER A 186 -25.48 3.49 -17.94
C SER A 186 -25.40 2.23 -18.78
N GLU A 187 -24.41 2.12 -19.66
CA GLU A 187 -24.24 0.96 -20.53
C GLU A 187 -22.76 0.73 -20.89
N VAL A 188 -22.37 -0.54 -20.98
CA VAL A 188 -21.09 -0.95 -21.58
C VAL A 188 -21.38 -1.43 -23.00
N LEU A 189 -20.83 -0.72 -23.99
CA LEU A 189 -20.99 -1.04 -25.39
C LEU A 189 -19.95 -2.09 -25.79
N LEU A 190 -20.42 -3.20 -26.37
CA LEU A 190 -19.57 -4.29 -26.84
C LEU A 190 -19.50 -4.30 -28.35
N ARG A 191 -18.32 -4.60 -28.85
CA ARG A 191 -18.03 -4.76 -30.26
C ARG A 191 -18.58 -6.10 -30.76
N ALA A 192 -19.36 -6.05 -31.86
CA ALA A 192 -20.12 -7.21 -32.32
C ALA A 192 -19.23 -8.37 -32.80
N GLU A 193 -18.07 -8.08 -33.39
CA GLU A 193 -17.21 -9.09 -34.00
C GLU A 193 -16.44 -9.97 -33.00
N ASP A 194 -16.12 -9.48 -31.80
CA ASP A 194 -15.27 -10.20 -30.84
C ASP A 194 -15.68 -10.04 -29.36
N GLY A 195 -16.71 -9.25 -29.07
CA GLY A 195 -17.21 -9.03 -27.72
C GLY A 195 -16.32 -8.15 -26.85
N PHE A 196 -15.31 -7.48 -27.41
CA PHE A 196 -14.48 -6.54 -26.65
C PHE A 196 -15.26 -5.27 -26.32
N ILE A 197 -14.85 -4.54 -25.29
CA ILE A 197 -15.45 -3.25 -24.95
C ILE A 197 -15.12 -2.24 -26.06
N ASP A 198 -16.16 -1.66 -26.65
CA ASP A 198 -16.08 -0.60 -27.66
C ASP A 198 -16.19 0.79 -27.02
N GLY A 199 -17.01 0.92 -25.97
CA GLY A 199 -17.19 2.20 -25.27
C GLY A 199 -18.11 2.11 -24.06
N LEU A 200 -18.30 3.26 -23.41
CA LEU A 200 -19.20 3.43 -22.28
C LEU A 200 -20.25 4.48 -22.64
N ARG A 201 -21.52 4.20 -22.38
CA ARG A 201 -22.59 5.21 -22.41
C ARG A 201 -22.73 5.80 -21.02
N LEU A 202 -22.90 7.12 -20.99
CA LEU A 202 -23.06 7.90 -19.77
C LEU A 202 -24.49 8.45 -19.70
N ASP A 203 -24.96 8.70 -18.48
CA ASP A 203 -26.20 9.43 -18.20
C ASP A 203 -26.04 10.95 -18.37
#